data_AF-Q5GD96-F1
#
_entry.id   AF-Q5GD96-F1
#
_cell.length_a   1.000
_cell.length_b   1.000
_cell.length_c   1.000
_cell.angle_alpha   90.00
_cell.angle_beta   90.00
_cell.angle_gamma   90.00
#
_symmetry.space_group_name_H-M   'P 1'
#
loop_
_entity.id
_entity.type
_entity.pdbx_description
1 polymer ?
#
loop_
_entity_poly.entity_id
_entity_poly.type
_entity_poly.pdbx_seq_one_letter_code
_entity_poly.pdbx_strand_id
1 'polypeptide(L)'
;MRRSIALLALLACGGVQALTADQARAMASGDTDARIAALNQAIAAPDERAGAFIQALADDAVKVAGDAVLVVRDDQAFDAVTGAQRPLPEGAEDVVNNNRMRGELATALAALKLFSADAAVRAAAVIELQKDADPARLPLIDKAWAAESVPAIKEQLALVRAAALLA
;
A
#
# COMPACT_ATOMS: atom_id res chain seq x y z
N MET A 1 -40.68 -28.61 27.33
CA MET A 1 -40.69 -27.16 27.02
C MET A 1 -39.25 -26.68 26.87
N ARG A 2 -38.91 -26.09 25.71
CA ARG A 2 -38.05 -24.89 25.55
C ARG A 2 -36.58 -25.01 26.07
N ARG A 3 -35.50 -24.80 25.32
CA ARG A 3 -35.25 -23.89 24.19
C ARG A 3 -34.00 -24.34 23.42
N SER A 4 -34.10 -24.41 22.10
CA SER A 4 -32.95 -24.41 21.19
C SER A 4 -32.32 -23.02 21.20
N ILE A 5 -31.00 -22.91 21.41
CA ILE A 5 -30.25 -21.67 21.16
C ILE A 5 -29.39 -21.93 19.92
N ALA A 6 -29.87 -21.44 18.77
CA ALA A 6 -29.07 -21.31 17.57
C ALA A 6 -28.27 -20.01 17.69
N LEU A 7 -26.94 -20.11 17.81
CA LEU A 7 -26.06 -18.95 17.73
C LEU A 7 -25.77 -18.70 16.25
N LEU A 8 -26.47 -17.73 15.68
CA LEU A 8 -26.24 -17.23 14.32
C LEU A 8 -24.99 -16.35 14.36
N ALA A 9 -23.84 -16.91 14.03
CA ALA A 9 -22.63 -16.13 13.79
C ALA A 9 -22.77 -15.40 12.44
N LEU A 10 -23.21 -14.14 12.49
CA LEU A 10 -23.06 -13.22 11.35
C LEU A 10 -21.55 -12.95 11.18
N LEU A 11 -20.91 -13.69 10.28
CA LEU A 11 -19.68 -13.23 9.66
C LEU A 11 -20.02 -12.01 8.81
N ALA A 12 -19.75 -10.83 9.36
CA ALA A 12 -19.60 -9.62 8.55
C ALA A 12 -18.34 -9.81 7.69
N CYS A 13 -18.50 -10.36 6.48
CA CYS A 13 -17.50 -10.23 5.43
C CYS A 13 -17.45 -8.74 5.03
N GLY A 14 -16.65 -7.96 5.76
CA GLY A 14 -16.08 -6.75 5.17
C GLY A 14 -15.32 -7.21 3.94
N GLY A 15 -15.74 -6.78 2.75
CA GLY A 15 -15.05 -7.11 1.51
C GLY A 15 -13.63 -6.59 1.59
N VAL A 16 -12.69 -7.47 1.91
CA VAL A 16 -11.27 -7.21 1.69
C VAL A 16 -11.13 -7.15 0.19
N GLN A 17 -10.99 -5.93 -0.34
CA GLN A 17 -10.72 -5.71 -1.76
C GLN A 17 -9.30 -6.19 -2.02
N ALA A 18 -9.20 -7.45 -2.44
CA ALA A 18 -7.97 -8.08 -2.91
C ALA A 18 -7.33 -7.22 -4.01
N LEU A 19 -6.01 -6.99 -3.95
CA LEU A 19 -5.24 -6.45 -5.08
C LEU A 19 -5.64 -7.15 -6.37
N THR A 20 -6.14 -6.41 -7.37
CA THR A 20 -6.56 -6.97 -8.65
C THR A 20 -5.41 -7.00 -9.66
N ALA A 21 -5.55 -7.81 -10.71
CA ALA A 21 -4.57 -7.87 -11.79
C ALA A 21 -4.41 -6.51 -12.49
N ASP A 22 -5.53 -5.81 -12.71
CA ASP A 22 -5.53 -4.48 -13.32
C ASP A 22 -4.82 -3.46 -12.44
N GLN A 23 -5.05 -3.49 -11.12
CA GLN A 23 -4.34 -2.62 -10.17
C GLN A 23 -2.84 -2.91 -10.13
N ALA A 24 -2.45 -4.19 -10.06
CA ALA A 24 -1.05 -4.58 -10.09
C ALA A 24 -0.36 -4.12 -11.37
N ARG A 25 -1.03 -4.29 -12.52
CA ARG A 25 -0.55 -3.88 -13.85
C ARG A 25 -0.42 -2.36 -13.94
N ALA A 26 -1.46 -1.62 -13.53
CA ALA A 26 -1.47 -0.16 -13.58
C ALA A 26 -0.38 0.48 -12.71
N MET A 27 0.04 -0.17 -11.63
CA MET A 27 1.18 0.29 -10.82
C MET A 27 2.55 -0.14 -11.36
N ALA A 28 2.61 -1.25 -12.10
CA ALA A 28 3.86 -1.84 -12.62
C ALA A 28 4.25 -1.37 -14.02
N SER A 29 3.29 -0.95 -14.85
CA SER A 29 3.53 -0.55 -16.24
C SER A 29 2.82 0.75 -16.61
N GLY A 30 3.28 1.38 -17.70
CA GLY A 30 2.78 2.68 -18.15
C GLY A 30 3.70 3.85 -17.78
N ASP A 31 3.24 5.07 -18.09
CA ASP A 31 3.95 6.28 -17.71
C ASP A 31 3.92 6.52 -16.20
N THR A 32 4.82 7.37 -15.71
CA THR A 32 4.98 7.61 -14.27
C THR A 32 3.74 8.22 -13.63
N ASP A 33 3.01 9.11 -14.32
CA ASP A 33 1.84 9.78 -13.74
C ASP A 33 0.67 8.80 -13.57
N ALA A 34 0.43 7.95 -14.57
CA ALA A 34 -0.57 6.89 -14.51
C ALA A 34 -0.28 5.89 -13.37
N ARG A 35 0.99 5.51 -13.21
CA ARG A 35 1.43 4.62 -12.13
C ARG A 35 1.25 5.23 -10.74
N ILE A 36 1.55 6.53 -10.58
CA ILE A 36 1.33 7.27 -9.32
C ILE A 36 -0.16 7.35 -9.00
N ALA A 37 -1.01 7.63 -10.00
CA ALA A 37 -2.45 7.63 -9.82
C ALA A 37 -2.98 6.25 -9.37
N ALA A 38 -2.49 5.17 -9.98
CA ALA A 38 -2.83 3.80 -9.59
C ALA A 38 -2.38 3.48 -8.14
N LEU A 39 -1.16 3.90 -7.77
CA LEU A 39 -0.64 3.76 -6.41
C LEU A 39 -1.52 4.47 -5.38
N ASN A 40 -1.88 5.73 -5.66
CA ASN A 40 -2.73 6.53 -4.77
C ASN A 40 -4.13 5.92 -4.59
N GLN A 41 -4.69 5.32 -5.64
CA GLN A 41 -5.94 4.57 -5.54
C GLN A 41 -5.78 3.31 -4.68
N ALA A 42 -4.67 2.57 -4.85
CA ALA A 42 -4.42 1.32 -4.12
C ALA A 42 -4.28 1.56 -2.60
N ILE A 43 -3.67 2.67 -2.18
CA ILE A 43 -3.49 2.97 -0.75
C ILE A 43 -4.72 3.60 -0.07
N ALA A 44 -5.75 4.00 -0.82
CA ALA A 44 -6.97 4.59 -0.23
C ALA A 44 -7.77 3.59 0.63
N ALA A 45 -7.74 2.32 0.25
CA ALA A 45 -8.34 1.20 0.99
C ALA A 45 -7.42 -0.02 0.90
N PRO A 46 -6.24 0.03 1.55
CA PRO A 46 -5.20 -0.95 1.34
C PRO A 46 -5.54 -2.24 2.08
N ASP A 47 -5.43 -3.36 1.38
CA ASP A 47 -5.34 -4.67 2.00
C ASP A 47 -3.87 -5.09 2.17
N GLU A 48 -3.66 -6.20 2.89
CA GLU A 48 -2.31 -6.71 3.17
C GLU A 48 -1.53 -7.02 1.88
N ARG A 49 -2.21 -7.47 0.82
CA ARG A 49 -1.58 -7.86 -0.42
C ARG A 49 -1.14 -6.66 -1.26
N ALA A 50 -1.95 -5.61 -1.33
CA ALA A 50 -1.60 -4.34 -1.96
C ALA A 50 -0.38 -3.72 -1.26
N GLY A 51 -0.37 -3.69 0.08
CA GLY A 51 0.79 -3.24 0.85
C GLY A 51 2.07 -4.03 0.53
N ALA A 52 1.97 -5.37 0.51
CA ALA A 52 3.09 -6.24 0.17
C ALA A 52 3.58 -6.07 -1.28
N PHE A 53 2.68 -5.78 -2.21
CA PHE A 53 3.02 -5.52 -3.62
C PHE A 53 3.69 -4.16 -3.80
N ILE A 54 3.21 -3.11 -3.13
CA ILE A 54 3.85 -1.78 -3.13
C ILE A 54 5.26 -1.88 -2.54
N GLN A 55 5.44 -2.67 -1.48
CA GLN A 55 6.77 -2.94 -0.93
C GLN A 55 7.66 -3.67 -1.95
N ALA A 56 7.14 -4.68 -2.64
CA ALA A 56 7.89 -5.36 -3.71
C ALA A 56 8.29 -4.42 -4.86
N LEU A 57 7.42 -3.47 -5.23
CA LEU A 57 7.77 -2.43 -6.21
C LEU A 57 8.91 -1.55 -5.69
N ALA A 58 8.86 -1.13 -4.42
CA ALA A 58 9.91 -0.32 -3.80
C ALA A 58 11.25 -1.06 -3.69
N ASP A 59 11.20 -2.38 -3.53
CA ASP A 59 12.37 -3.26 -3.45
C ASP A 59 12.89 -3.69 -4.83
N ASP A 60 12.37 -3.11 -5.93
CA ASP A 60 12.67 -3.48 -7.32
C ASP A 60 12.50 -4.99 -7.60
N ALA A 61 11.59 -5.63 -6.87
CA ALA A 61 11.34 -7.07 -6.88
C ALA A 61 10.17 -7.48 -7.79
N VAL A 62 9.70 -6.59 -8.67
CA VAL A 62 8.55 -6.84 -9.54
C VAL A 62 8.98 -6.98 -10.99
N LYS A 63 8.44 -7.99 -11.66
CA LYS A 63 8.60 -8.22 -13.10
C LYS A 63 7.26 -8.28 -13.81
N VAL A 64 7.24 -7.89 -15.08
CA VAL A 64 6.08 -7.98 -15.96
C VAL A 64 6.38 -8.94 -17.10
N ALA A 65 5.46 -9.86 -17.39
CA ALA A 65 5.57 -10.81 -18.50
C ALA A 65 4.23 -10.86 -19.25
N GLY A 66 4.12 -10.12 -20.36
CA GLY A 66 2.85 -9.94 -21.06
C GLY A 66 1.83 -9.26 -20.14
N ASP A 67 0.74 -9.97 -19.81
CA ASP A 67 -0.29 -9.51 -18.87
C ASP A 67 -0.02 -9.87 -17.40
N ALA A 68 0.96 -10.74 -17.14
CA ALA A 68 1.28 -11.16 -15.78
C ALA A 68 2.18 -10.15 -15.05
N VAL A 69 1.89 -9.92 -13.77
CA VAL A 69 2.73 -9.16 -12.84
C VAL A 69 3.20 -10.11 -11.75
N LEU A 70 4.51 -10.19 -11.58
CA LEU A 70 5.17 -11.18 -10.74
C LEU A 70 6.02 -10.49 -9.69
N VAL A 71 5.98 -11.00 -8.46
CA VAL A 71 6.91 -10.64 -7.39
C VAL A 71 7.99 -11.72 -7.33
N VAL A 72 9.25 -11.32 -7.41
CA VAL A 72 10.40 -12.22 -7.31
C VAL A 72 10.97 -12.15 -5.91
N ARG A 73 11.05 -13.28 -5.22
CA ARG A 73 11.66 -13.42 -3.88
C ARG A 73 12.45 -14.72 -3.85
N ASP A 74 13.68 -14.68 -3.33
CA ASP A 74 14.55 -15.85 -3.20
C ASP A 74 14.65 -16.66 -4.51
N ASP A 75 14.85 -15.96 -5.64
CA ASP A 75 14.91 -16.52 -6.99
C ASP A 75 13.63 -17.25 -7.47
N GLN A 76 12.51 -17.08 -6.77
CA GLN A 76 11.20 -17.63 -7.12
C GLN A 76 10.22 -16.54 -7.53
N ALA A 77 9.42 -16.80 -8.57
CA ALA A 77 8.38 -15.88 -9.01
C ALA A 77 7.02 -16.27 -8.42
N PHE A 78 6.31 -15.27 -7.93
CA PHE A 78 4.96 -15.39 -7.38
C PHE A 78 4.03 -14.45 -8.12
N ASP A 79 2.84 -14.92 -8.44
CA ASP A 79 1.80 -14.07 -9.00
C ASP A 79 1.39 -12.99 -7.99
N ALA A 80 1.43 -11.71 -8.38
CA ALA A 80 1.23 -10.58 -7.46
C ALA A 80 -0.17 -10.56 -6.81
N VAL A 81 -1.17 -11.11 -7.50
CA VAL A 81 -2.59 -11.08 -7.09
C VAL A 81 -2.96 -12.29 -6.26
N THR A 82 -2.50 -13.47 -6.65
CA THR A 82 -2.86 -14.73 -5.99
C THR A 82 -1.82 -15.19 -4.96
N GLY A 83 -0.56 -14.75 -5.09
CA GLY A 83 0.57 -15.22 -4.31
C GLY A 83 1.03 -16.63 -4.70
N ALA A 84 0.46 -17.22 -5.76
CA ALA A 84 0.83 -18.56 -6.21
C ALA A 84 2.23 -18.53 -6.83
N GLN A 85 3.08 -19.46 -6.41
CA GLN A 85 4.38 -19.67 -7.02
C GLN A 85 4.19 -20.15 -8.47
N ARG A 86 5.01 -19.63 -9.38
CA ARG A 86 5.03 -20.04 -10.78
C ARG A 86 6.44 -19.92 -11.37
N PRO A 87 6.76 -20.64 -12.45
CA PRO A 87 7.99 -20.40 -13.19
C PRO A 87 8.04 -18.94 -13.66
N LEU A 88 9.21 -18.33 -13.59
CA LEU A 88 9.46 -17.03 -14.19
C LEU A 88 9.43 -17.19 -15.72
N PRO A 89 8.51 -16.55 -16.45
CA PRO A 89 8.44 -16.67 -17.91
C PRO A 89 9.72 -16.12 -18.57
N GLU A 90 10.13 -16.73 -19.67
CA GLU A 90 11.13 -16.12 -20.55
C GLU A 90 10.59 -14.79 -21.08
N GLY A 91 11.45 -13.76 -21.08
CA GLY A 91 11.05 -12.40 -21.47
C GLY A 91 10.35 -11.61 -20.37
N ALA A 92 10.37 -12.06 -19.11
CA ALA A 92 9.93 -11.23 -17.99
C ALA A 92 10.85 -10.00 -17.83
N GLU A 93 10.26 -8.81 -17.93
CA GLU A 93 10.95 -7.52 -17.86
C GLU A 93 10.93 -6.97 -16.43
N ASP A 94 12.01 -6.28 -16.04
CA ASP A 94 12.07 -5.57 -14.76
C ASP A 94 11.18 -4.33 -14.76
N VAL A 95 10.47 -4.12 -13.65
CA VAL A 95 9.82 -2.82 -13.40
C VAL A 95 10.88 -1.83 -12.95
N VAL A 96 11.26 -0.91 -13.83
CA VAL A 96 12.23 0.14 -13.50
C VAL A 96 11.52 1.33 -12.85
N ASN A 97 11.95 1.68 -11.63
CA ASN A 97 11.44 2.83 -10.90
C ASN A 97 12.40 4.03 -11.02
N ASN A 98 11.93 5.11 -11.63
CA ASN A 98 12.66 6.38 -11.61
C ASN A 98 12.63 7.02 -10.21
N ASN A 99 13.40 8.09 -10.01
CA ASN A 99 13.52 8.75 -8.70
C ASN A 99 12.17 9.27 -8.18
N ARG A 100 11.31 9.76 -9.07
CA ARG A 100 9.97 10.23 -8.70
C ARG A 100 9.12 9.09 -8.18
N MET A 101 9.02 7.99 -8.94
CA MET A 101 8.25 6.80 -8.54
C MET A 101 8.78 6.21 -7.22
N ARG A 102 10.10 6.18 -7.01
CA ARG A 102 10.68 5.73 -5.73
C ARG A 102 10.27 6.58 -4.54
N GLY A 103 10.22 7.91 -4.71
CA GLY A 103 9.69 8.83 -3.69
C GLY A 103 8.23 8.52 -3.36
N GLU A 104 7.40 8.35 -4.39
CA GLU A 104 5.97 8.07 -4.25
C GLU A 104 5.67 6.71 -3.59
N LEU A 105 6.48 5.69 -3.91
CA LEU A 105 6.41 4.39 -3.25
C LEU A 105 6.80 4.50 -1.77
N ALA A 106 7.87 5.24 -1.44
CA ALA A 106 8.31 5.44 -0.07
C ALA A 106 7.25 6.17 0.78
N THR A 107 6.65 7.24 0.25
CA THR A 107 5.61 8.01 0.94
C THR A 107 4.30 7.23 1.03
N ALA A 108 3.94 6.46 0.00
CA ALA A 108 2.80 5.53 0.07
C ALA A 108 2.99 4.49 1.18
N LEU A 109 4.16 3.83 1.25
CA LEU A 109 4.48 2.87 2.31
C LEU A 109 4.48 3.51 3.70
N ALA A 110 4.95 4.75 3.82
CA ALA A 110 4.87 5.50 5.08
C ALA A 110 3.40 5.76 5.48
N ALA A 111 2.55 6.18 4.56
CA ALA A 111 1.12 6.37 4.83
C ALA A 111 0.45 5.09 5.33
N LEU A 112 0.81 3.92 4.78
CA LEU A 112 0.32 2.62 5.29
C LEU A 112 0.81 2.33 6.71
N LYS A 113 2.08 2.63 7.00
CA LYS A 113 2.71 2.43 8.32
C LYS A 113 2.13 3.30 9.43
N LEU A 114 1.40 4.37 9.11
CA LEU A 114 0.66 5.18 10.09
C LEU A 114 -0.37 4.38 10.89
N PHE A 115 -0.80 3.22 10.41
CA PHE A 115 -1.77 2.36 11.10
C PHE A 115 -1.12 1.18 11.83
N SER A 116 0.21 1.16 11.94
CA SER A 116 0.94 0.13 12.68
C SER A 116 0.56 0.13 14.16
N ALA A 117 0.50 -1.06 14.77
CA ALA A 117 0.35 -1.21 16.21
C ALA A 117 1.58 -0.65 16.98
N ASP A 118 2.75 -0.62 16.35
CA ASP A 118 3.99 -0.12 16.94
C ASP A 118 4.13 1.40 16.76
N ALA A 119 4.22 2.13 17.88
CA ALA A 119 4.38 3.58 17.90
C ALA A 119 5.70 4.05 17.24
N ALA A 120 6.79 3.28 17.33
CA ALA A 120 8.05 3.64 16.70
C ALA A 120 7.94 3.60 15.16
N VAL A 121 7.22 2.60 14.64
CA VAL A 121 6.91 2.48 13.20
C VAL A 121 6.07 3.67 12.74
N ARG A 122 5.04 4.05 13.52
CA ARG A 122 4.22 5.24 13.20
C ARG A 122 5.04 6.52 13.23
N ALA A 123 5.91 6.72 14.23
CA ALA A 123 6.76 7.91 14.32
C ALA A 123 7.71 8.02 13.11
N ALA A 124 8.35 6.92 12.72
CA ALA A 124 9.21 6.89 11.53
C ALA A 124 8.42 7.19 10.24
N ALA A 125 7.19 6.68 10.13
CA ALA A 125 6.31 6.97 9.01
C ALA A 125 5.94 8.46 8.91
N VAL A 126 5.67 9.12 10.04
CA VAL A 126 5.39 10.55 10.04
C VAL A 126 6.60 11.36 9.58
N ILE A 127 7.81 11.00 10.01
CA ILE A 127 9.06 11.65 9.55
C ILE A 127 9.23 11.49 8.03
N GLU A 128 8.91 10.32 7.48
CA GLU A 128 8.99 10.10 6.04
C GLU A 128 8.00 11.00 5.28
N LEU A 129 6.75 11.09 5.76
CA LEU A 129 5.71 11.92 5.16
C LEU A 129 5.98 13.43 5.27
N GLN A 130 6.84 13.87 6.19
CA GLN A 130 7.26 15.28 6.25
C GLN A 130 8.15 15.69 5.07
N LYS A 131 8.80 14.73 4.41
CA LYS A 131 9.65 15.01 3.24
C LYS A 131 8.84 15.38 2.00
N ASP A 132 7.62 14.88 1.92
CA ASP A 132 6.72 15.06 0.79
C ASP A 132 5.27 14.93 1.26
N ALA A 133 4.64 16.09 1.50
CA ALA A 133 3.28 16.20 2.01
C ALA A 133 2.30 16.33 0.84
N ASP A 134 1.96 15.19 0.22
CA ASP A 134 1.07 15.14 -0.94
C ASP A 134 -0.42 15.30 -0.54
N PRO A 135 -1.16 16.28 -1.12
CA PRO A 135 -2.59 16.45 -0.92
C PRO A 135 -3.42 15.18 -1.19
N ALA A 136 -3.00 14.33 -2.13
CA ALA A 136 -3.71 13.08 -2.46
C ALA A 136 -3.77 12.11 -1.27
N ARG A 137 -2.86 12.25 -0.29
CA ARG A 137 -2.74 11.40 0.89
C ARG A 137 -3.44 11.99 2.13
N LEU A 138 -3.98 13.21 2.03
CA LEU A 138 -4.66 13.89 3.13
C LEU A 138 -5.77 13.04 3.79
N PRO A 139 -6.61 12.26 3.06
CA PRO A 139 -7.60 11.41 3.70
C PRO A 139 -7.01 10.35 4.65
N LEU A 140 -5.86 9.77 4.30
CA LEU A 140 -5.16 8.80 5.15
C LEU A 140 -4.51 9.48 6.35
N ILE A 141 -3.90 10.64 6.13
CA ILE A 141 -3.27 11.46 7.18
C ILE A 141 -4.32 11.89 8.20
N ASP A 142 -5.50 12.34 7.76
CA ASP A 142 -6.61 12.74 8.63
C ASP A 142 -7.10 11.58 9.49
N LYS A 143 -7.26 10.40 8.88
CA LYS A 143 -7.64 9.18 9.59
C LYS A 143 -6.59 8.78 10.64
N ALA A 144 -5.31 8.82 10.29
CA ALA A 144 -4.22 8.52 11.21
C ALA A 144 -4.15 9.53 12.36
N TRP A 145 -4.26 10.83 12.07
CA TRP A 145 -4.27 11.88 13.08
C TRP A 145 -5.44 11.75 14.06
N ALA A 146 -6.63 11.41 13.56
CA ALA A 146 -7.79 11.16 14.40
C ALA A 146 -7.60 9.93 15.32
N ALA A 147 -6.97 8.87 14.81
CA ALA A 147 -6.75 7.61 15.53
C ALA A 147 -5.53 7.61 16.46
N GLU A 148 -4.56 8.52 16.25
CA GLU A 148 -3.31 8.53 17.04
C GLU A 148 -3.56 8.91 18.50
N SER A 149 -2.94 8.11 19.38
CA SER A 149 -3.04 8.22 20.84
C SER A 149 -1.77 8.75 21.50
N VAL A 150 -0.61 8.67 20.83
CA VAL A 150 0.66 9.20 21.32
C VAL A 150 0.75 10.71 21.00
N PRO A 151 0.78 11.60 22.01
CA PRO A 151 0.72 13.05 21.79
C PRO A 151 1.79 13.59 20.84
N ALA A 152 3.04 13.17 21.01
CA ALA A 152 4.15 13.63 20.18
C ALA A 152 4.00 13.24 18.70
N ILE A 153 3.48 12.04 18.41
CA ILE A 153 3.23 11.60 17.03
C ILE A 153 2.05 12.38 16.45
N LYS A 154 1.00 12.63 17.25
CA LYS A 154 -0.18 13.39 16.84
C LYS A 154 0.16 14.84 16.46
N GLU A 155 1.07 15.48 17.21
CA GLU A 155 1.59 16.82 16.88
C GLU A 155 2.33 16.82 15.54
N GLN A 156 3.21 15.85 15.32
CA GLN A 156 3.94 15.74 14.05
C GLN A 156 3.00 15.44 12.87
N LEU A 157 1.98 14.60 13.07
CA LEU A 157 0.92 14.37 12.07
C LEU A 157 0.15 15.65 11.75
N ALA A 158 -0.11 16.50 12.73
CA ALA A 158 -0.77 17.79 12.49
C ALA A 158 0.06 18.70 11.57
N LEU A 159 1.40 18.66 11.69
CA LEU A 159 2.30 19.39 10.79
C LEU A 159 2.26 18.84 9.37
N VAL A 160 2.34 17.52 9.21
CA VAL A 160 2.22 16.86 7.89
C VAL A 160 0.88 17.20 7.24
N ARG A 161 -0.21 17.11 8.02
CA ARG A 161 -1.55 17.47 7.58
C ARG A 161 -1.63 18.92 7.11
N ALA A 162 -1.06 19.85 7.87
CA ALA A 162 -1.04 21.26 7.50
C ALA A 162 -0.23 21.50 6.22
N ALA A 163 0.92 20.84 6.06
CA ALA A 163 1.71 20.92 4.84
C ALA A 163 0.94 20.40 3.62
N ALA A 164 0.27 19.25 3.73
CA ALA A 164 -0.53 18.67 2.65
C ALA A 164 -1.75 19.53 2.27
N LEU A 165 -2.25 20.36 3.19
CA LEU A 165 -3.32 21.33 2.90
C LEU A 165 -2.83 22.58 2.16
N LEU A 166 -1.52 22.81 2.10
CA LEU A 166 -0.90 23.99 1.50
C LEU A 166 -0.17 23.71 0.17
N ALA A 167 0.09 22.45 -0.14
CA ALA A 167 0.74 22.00 -1.37
C ALA A 167 -0.21 22.03 -2.57
#